data_AF-X0BW35-F1
#
_entry.id   AF-X0BW35-F1
#
_cell.length_a   1.000
_cell.length_b   1.000
_cell.length_c   1.000
_cell.angle_alpha   90.00
_cell.angle_beta   90.00
_cell.angle_gamma   90.00
#
_symmetry.space_group_name_H-M   'P 1'
#
loop_
_entity.id
_entity.type
_entity.pdbx_description
1 polymer ?
#
loop_
_entity_poly.entity_id
_entity_poly.type
_entity_poly.pdbx_seq_one_letter_code
_entity_poly.pdbx_strand_id
1 'polypeptide(L)'
;MYISRLATITSYVSLSTATTVTYSGFYDDDTASVTELACWKGGRIVEGQDWAKLGEVTYQIAGYEGVDGPNSSLCGSCWSLSYGAISRSVLVLNSAQAGSGFETSLTVMNSLTGGKAEQLGRVNVTAYQTELLDCGVASEPTEGERKMVVGGNWYSNWFYDNFT
;
A
#
# COMPACT_ATOMS: atom_id res chain seq x y z
N MET A 1 42.16 1.10 -20.96
CA MET A 1 40.81 0.81 -21.51
C MET A 1 39.81 1.06 -20.40
N TYR A 2 39.03 2.15 -20.47
CA TYR A 2 37.98 2.44 -19.50
C TYR A 2 36.71 1.70 -19.91
N ILE A 3 36.23 0.79 -19.06
CA ILE A 3 34.99 0.04 -19.28
C ILE A 3 33.85 0.91 -18.76
N SER A 4 33.21 1.65 -19.65
CA SER A 4 31.99 2.42 -19.35
C SER A 4 30.88 1.46 -18.91
N ARG A 5 30.44 1.52 -17.66
CA ARG A 5 29.25 0.79 -17.19
C ARG A 5 28.01 1.57 -17.58
N LEU A 6 27.19 0.99 -18.45
CA LEU A 6 25.87 1.51 -18.78
C LEU A 6 24.96 1.33 -17.57
N ALA A 7 24.48 2.43 -16.98
CA ALA A 7 23.44 2.40 -15.96
C ALA A 7 22.10 2.10 -16.65
N THR A 8 21.56 0.90 -16.42
CA THR A 8 20.21 0.53 -16.85
C THR A 8 19.19 1.19 -15.95
N ILE A 9 18.50 2.21 -16.46
CA ILE A 9 17.33 2.81 -15.81
C ILE A 9 16.13 1.90 -16.07
N THR A 10 15.81 1.01 -15.13
CA THR A 10 14.57 0.23 -15.14
C THR A 10 13.41 1.16 -14.84
N SER A 11 12.63 1.50 -15.87
CA SER A 11 11.36 2.20 -15.70
C SER A 11 10.32 1.21 -15.14
N TYR A 12 9.84 1.44 -13.92
CA TYR A 12 8.71 0.68 -13.39
C TYR A 12 7.46 1.14 -14.13
N VAL A 13 6.94 0.29 -15.01
CA VAL A 13 5.62 0.51 -15.61
C VAL A 13 4.59 0.20 -14.53
N SER A 14 3.88 1.21 -14.05
CA SER A 14 2.77 1.03 -13.12
C SER A 14 1.67 0.22 -13.82
N LEU A 15 1.46 -1.04 -13.41
CA LEU A 15 0.31 -1.81 -13.87
C LEU A 15 -0.96 -1.22 -13.25
N SER A 16 -1.84 -0.72 -14.11
CA SER A 16 -3.18 -0.30 -13.73
C SER A 16 -4.17 -1.43 -14.01
N THR A 17 -5.04 -1.73 -13.06
CA THR A 17 -6.13 -2.70 -13.28
C THR A 17 -7.47 -2.02 -13.07
N ALA A 18 -8.42 -2.29 -13.98
CA ALA A 18 -9.81 -1.93 -13.76
C ALA A 18 -10.40 -3.00 -12.83
N THR A 19 -10.96 -2.57 -11.70
CA THR A 19 -11.56 -3.44 -10.70
C THR A 19 -12.70 -2.72 -9.99
N THR A 20 -13.34 -3.36 -9.02
CA THR A 20 -14.38 -2.73 -8.20
C THR A 20 -13.87 -2.44 -6.79
N VAL A 21 -14.57 -1.55 -6.11
CA VAL A 21 -14.46 -1.37 -4.66
C VAL A 21 -15.85 -1.24 -4.07
N THR A 22 -16.04 -1.85 -2.90
CA THR A 22 -17.25 -1.74 -2.07
C THR A 22 -16.83 -1.49 -0.62
N TYR A 23 -17.79 -1.23 0.27
CA TYR A 23 -17.54 -1.16 1.70
C TYR A 23 -18.06 -2.39 2.45
N SER A 24 -17.50 -2.64 3.63
CA SER A 24 -17.94 -3.67 4.57
C SER A 24 -17.90 -3.13 6.00
N GLY A 25 -18.95 -3.37 6.77
CA GLY A 25 -19.05 -2.89 8.16
C GLY A 25 -17.98 -3.47 9.09
N PHE A 26 -17.30 -4.56 8.70
CA PHE A 26 -16.15 -5.10 9.43
C PHE A 26 -15.05 -4.04 9.62
N TYR A 27 -14.78 -3.22 8.60
CA TYR A 27 -13.73 -2.19 8.68
C TYR A 27 -14.15 -0.94 9.49
N ASP A 28 -15.43 -0.86 9.86
CA ASP A 28 -15.98 0.21 10.70
C ASP A 28 -16.20 -0.26 12.15
N ASP A 29 -15.95 -1.54 12.47
CA ASP A 29 -16.01 -2.09 13.83
C ASP A 29 -14.67 -1.85 14.56
N ASP A 30 -14.64 -0.85 15.43
CA ASP A 30 -13.46 -0.48 16.20
C ASP A 30 -13.03 -1.55 17.23
N THR A 31 -13.91 -2.50 17.53
CA THR A 31 -13.65 -3.58 18.49
C THR A 31 -13.04 -4.82 17.86
N ALA A 32 -13.17 -4.99 16.55
CA ALA A 32 -12.69 -6.16 15.81
C ALA A 32 -11.17 -6.34 15.96
N SER A 33 -10.74 -7.58 16.14
CA SER A 33 -9.33 -7.89 16.36
C SER A 33 -8.54 -7.84 15.05
N VAL A 34 -7.34 -7.25 15.06
CA VAL A 34 -6.45 -7.30 13.88
C VAL A 34 -6.03 -8.73 13.54
N THR A 35 -6.16 -9.67 14.49
CA THR A 35 -5.85 -11.09 14.27
C THR A 35 -6.85 -11.79 13.34
N GLU A 36 -8.01 -11.19 13.10
CA GLU A 36 -9.04 -11.71 12.18
C GLU A 36 -8.71 -11.39 10.71
N LEU A 37 -7.81 -10.43 10.48
CA LEU A 37 -7.39 -10.03 9.15
C LEU A 37 -6.57 -11.14 8.48
N ALA A 38 -6.85 -11.41 7.21
CA ALA A 38 -6.22 -12.50 6.46
C ALA A 38 -4.69 -12.42 6.41
N CYS A 39 -4.10 -11.22 6.50
CA CYS A 39 -2.65 -11.02 6.48
C CYS A 39 -1.96 -11.23 7.84
N TRP A 40 -2.69 -11.60 8.88
CA TRP A 40 -2.10 -11.86 10.20
C TRP A 40 -1.21 -13.11 10.19
N LYS A 41 0.08 -12.95 10.54
CA LYS A 41 1.08 -14.03 10.59
C LYS A 41 1.51 -14.45 12.00
N GLY A 42 0.80 -14.00 13.04
CA GLY A 42 1.21 -14.19 14.43
C GLY A 42 2.35 -13.25 14.82
N GLY A 43 2.01 -12.12 15.44
CA GLY A 43 2.99 -11.11 15.84
C GLY A 43 2.41 -9.70 15.73
N ARG A 44 2.89 -8.93 14.75
CA ARG A 44 2.34 -7.62 14.39
C ARG A 44 1.78 -7.70 12.98
N ILE A 45 0.69 -6.99 12.70
CA ILE A 45 0.11 -6.97 11.35
C ILE A 45 0.86 -6.01 10.41
N VAL A 46 1.36 -4.91 10.95
CA VAL A 46 2.25 -3.98 10.27
C VAL A 46 3.47 -3.77 11.15
N GLU A 47 4.66 -3.79 10.54
CA GLU A 47 5.91 -3.57 11.27
C GLU A 47 5.92 -2.18 11.95
N GLY A 48 6.42 -2.11 13.18
CA GLY A 48 6.44 -0.89 13.98
C GLY A 48 5.08 -0.46 14.56
N GLN A 49 4.01 -1.22 14.30
CA GLN A 49 2.68 -0.96 14.86
C GLN A 49 2.27 -2.09 15.82
N ASP A 50 1.81 -1.71 17.01
CA ASP A 50 1.40 -2.61 18.10
C ASP A 50 -0.14 -2.67 18.25
N TRP A 51 -0.86 -2.56 17.12
CA TRP A 51 -2.32 -2.58 17.13
C TRP A 51 -2.88 -3.95 17.52
N ALA A 52 -3.85 -3.94 18.42
CA ALA A 52 -4.63 -5.12 18.79
C ALA A 52 -6.01 -5.12 18.09
N LYS A 53 -6.56 -3.94 17.80
CA LYS A 53 -7.92 -3.77 17.26
C LYS A 53 -7.95 -2.84 16.05
N LEU A 54 -8.99 -2.95 15.22
CA LEU A 54 -9.18 -2.07 14.08
C LEU A 54 -9.32 -0.60 14.47
N GLY A 55 -9.92 -0.29 15.63
CA GLY A 55 -10.02 1.08 16.13
C GLY A 55 -8.68 1.77 16.41
N GLU A 56 -7.59 1.01 16.52
CA GLU A 56 -6.23 1.53 16.73
C GLU A 56 -5.48 1.76 15.40
N VAL A 57 -5.98 1.20 14.29
CA VAL A 57 -5.37 1.29 12.97
C VAL A 57 -5.51 2.70 12.43
N THR A 58 -4.39 3.39 12.24
CA THR A 58 -4.38 4.77 11.73
C THR A 58 -4.29 4.86 10.21
N TYR A 59 -4.03 3.74 9.53
CA TYR A 59 -3.97 3.67 8.06
C TYR A 59 -5.34 3.41 7.45
N GLN A 60 -5.56 3.91 6.24
CA GLN A 60 -6.69 3.45 5.43
C GLN A 60 -6.41 2.04 4.97
N ILE A 61 -7.20 1.07 5.42
CA ILE A 61 -7.00 -0.35 5.11
C ILE A 61 -8.10 -0.89 4.19
N ALA A 62 -7.76 -1.96 3.48
CA ALA A 62 -8.70 -2.68 2.64
C ALA A 62 -8.41 -4.18 2.65
N GLY A 63 -9.44 -4.95 2.33
CA GLY A 63 -9.30 -6.28 1.78
C GLY A 63 -9.16 -6.23 0.27
N TYR A 64 -8.45 -7.20 -0.29
CA TYR A 64 -8.35 -7.37 -1.73
C TYR A 64 -8.60 -8.83 -2.11
N GLU A 65 -9.37 -9.07 -3.18
CA GLU A 65 -9.82 -10.41 -3.57
C GLU A 65 -8.67 -11.33 -3.98
N GLY A 66 -7.51 -10.77 -4.35
CA GLY A 66 -6.31 -11.53 -4.67
C GLY A 66 -5.55 -12.08 -3.44
N VAL A 67 -5.90 -11.67 -2.22
CA VAL A 67 -5.27 -12.16 -0.98
C VAL A 67 -5.85 -13.53 -0.63
N ASP A 68 -5.02 -14.55 -0.73
CA ASP A 68 -5.35 -15.97 -0.52
C ASP A 68 -5.03 -16.48 0.90
N GLY A 69 -4.46 -15.63 1.75
CA GLY A 69 -4.18 -15.92 3.16
C GLY A 69 -2.96 -15.18 3.68
N PRO A 70 -2.45 -15.57 4.88
CA PRO A 70 -1.39 -14.83 5.56
C PRO A 70 -0.14 -14.62 4.72
N ASN A 71 0.26 -15.62 3.93
CA ASN A 71 1.50 -15.58 3.15
C ASN A 71 1.36 -14.93 1.76
N SER A 72 0.22 -14.32 1.46
CA SER A 72 0.03 -13.65 0.17
C SER A 72 1.07 -12.56 -0.03
N SER A 73 1.64 -12.46 -1.23
CA SER A 73 2.57 -11.38 -1.61
C SER A 73 1.90 -10.00 -1.65
N LEU A 74 0.56 -9.97 -1.63
CA LEU A 74 -0.25 -8.75 -1.63
C LEU A 74 -0.47 -8.21 -0.21
N CYS A 75 -0.18 -9.00 0.83
CA CYS A 75 -0.28 -8.54 2.20
C CYS A 75 0.71 -7.42 2.48
N GLY A 76 0.20 -6.30 3.00
CA GLY A 76 0.95 -5.09 3.26
C GLY A 76 1.24 -4.25 2.01
N SER A 77 0.70 -4.59 0.84
CA SER A 77 0.88 -3.74 -0.36
C SER A 77 0.01 -2.47 -0.28
N CYS A 78 0.52 -1.36 -0.80
CA CYS A 78 -0.21 -0.10 -0.92
C CYS A 78 -0.83 0.05 -2.31
N TRP A 79 -2.09 0.50 -2.37
CA TRP A 79 -2.82 0.67 -3.61
C TRP A 79 -3.54 2.02 -3.66
N SER A 80 -3.35 2.75 -4.75
CA SER A 80 -4.16 3.93 -5.09
C SER A 80 -5.40 3.51 -5.87
N LEU A 81 -6.58 3.74 -5.29
CA LEU A 81 -7.88 3.50 -5.90
C LEU A 81 -8.41 4.81 -6.46
N SER A 82 -8.66 4.87 -7.77
CA SER A 82 -9.12 6.08 -8.46
C SER A 82 -10.55 5.93 -8.96
N TYR A 83 -11.43 6.83 -8.52
CA TYR A 83 -12.80 6.99 -9.00
C TYR A 83 -12.95 8.38 -9.65
N GLY A 84 -12.93 8.41 -10.98
CA GLY A 84 -12.87 9.67 -11.72
C GLY A 84 -11.57 10.42 -11.41
N ALA A 85 -11.68 11.63 -10.85
CA ALA A 85 -10.53 12.46 -10.48
C ALA A 85 -10.13 12.34 -9.00
N ILE A 86 -10.83 11.52 -8.21
CA ILE A 86 -10.56 11.33 -6.77
C ILE A 86 -9.80 10.02 -6.60
N SER A 87 -8.67 10.09 -5.89
CA SER A 87 -7.87 8.91 -5.55
C SER A 87 -7.70 8.77 -4.04
N ARG A 88 -7.69 7.53 -3.55
CA ARG A 88 -7.41 7.18 -2.15
C ARG A 88 -6.45 6.02 -2.09
N SER A 89 -5.44 6.14 -1.23
CA SER A 89 -4.47 5.08 -1.00
C SER A 89 -4.95 4.17 0.12
N VAL A 90 -4.90 2.87 -0.08
CA VAL A 90 -5.30 1.86 0.91
C VAL A 90 -4.21 0.81 1.07
N LEU A 91 -3.97 0.40 2.31
CA LEU A 91 -3.07 -0.68 2.67
C LEU A 91 -3.85 -2.00 2.71
N VAL A 92 -3.42 -2.98 1.93
CA VAL A 92 -4.08 -4.28 1.85
C VAL A 92 -3.65 -5.15 3.03
N LEU A 93 -4.57 -5.41 3.97
CA LEU A 93 -4.34 -6.24 5.16
C LEU A 93 -5.30 -7.43 5.26
N ASN A 94 -6.29 -7.53 4.38
CA ASN A 94 -7.30 -8.58 4.43
C ASN A 94 -7.57 -9.19 3.05
N SER A 95 -8.32 -10.29 3.02
CA SER A 95 -9.01 -10.73 1.82
C SER A 95 -10.33 -9.98 1.66
N ALA A 96 -10.78 -9.83 0.42
CA ALA A 96 -12.12 -9.35 0.10
C ALA A 96 -12.97 -10.49 -0.45
N GLN A 97 -14.30 -10.36 -0.39
CA GLN A 97 -15.20 -11.29 -1.05
C GLN A 97 -14.94 -11.34 -2.57
N ALA A 98 -15.04 -12.53 -3.14
CA ALA A 98 -14.87 -12.73 -4.59
C ALA A 98 -15.82 -11.82 -5.40
N GLY A 99 -15.28 -11.11 -6.38
CA GLY A 99 -16.02 -10.18 -7.23
C GLY A 99 -16.28 -8.81 -6.58
N SER A 100 -15.74 -8.55 -5.39
CA SER A 100 -15.69 -7.20 -4.82
C SER A 100 -14.51 -6.39 -5.35
N GLY A 101 -13.43 -7.02 -5.82
CA GLY A 101 -12.16 -6.33 -6.05
C GLY A 101 -11.54 -5.94 -4.72
N PHE A 102 -11.85 -4.73 -4.26
CA PHE A 102 -11.49 -4.22 -2.93
C PHE A 102 -12.70 -4.09 -1.99
N GLU A 103 -12.47 -4.31 -0.70
CA GLU A 103 -13.43 -4.03 0.38
C GLU A 103 -12.79 -3.12 1.42
N THR A 104 -13.43 -2.02 1.79
CA THR A 104 -12.89 -1.05 2.74
C THR A 104 -13.97 -0.53 3.71
N SER A 105 -13.64 0.44 4.56
CA SER A 105 -14.60 1.08 5.46
C SER A 105 -15.55 2.00 4.70
N LEU A 106 -16.73 2.24 5.28
CA LEU A 106 -17.68 3.20 4.75
C LEU A 106 -17.04 4.60 4.62
N THR A 107 -16.19 4.96 5.59
CA THR A 107 -15.44 6.22 5.59
C THR A 107 -14.51 6.35 4.39
N VAL A 108 -13.70 5.32 4.09
CA VAL A 108 -12.80 5.34 2.93
C VAL A 108 -13.61 5.43 1.64
N MET A 109 -14.66 4.62 1.50
CA MET A 109 -15.52 4.61 0.31
C MET A 109 -16.23 5.96 0.10
N ASN A 110 -16.68 6.61 1.17
CA ASN A 110 -17.25 7.95 1.11
C ASN A 110 -16.21 8.98 0.68
N SER A 111 -14.99 8.89 1.20
CA SER A 111 -13.91 9.79 0.81
C SER A 111 -13.54 9.67 -0.67
N LEU A 112 -13.73 8.48 -1.27
CA LEU A 112 -13.51 8.19 -2.68
C LEU A 112 -14.68 8.64 -3.58
N THR A 113 -15.91 8.51 -3.10
CA THR A 113 -17.14 8.73 -3.88
C THR A 113 -17.81 10.09 -3.62
N GLY A 114 -17.23 10.93 -2.77
CA GLY A 114 -17.80 12.23 -2.40
C GLY A 114 -19.04 12.09 -1.50
N GLY A 115 -19.01 11.14 -0.56
CA GLY A 115 -20.08 10.93 0.43
C GLY A 115 -21.26 10.10 -0.07
N LYS A 116 -21.08 9.30 -1.14
CA LYS A 116 -22.15 8.55 -1.80
C LYS A 116 -22.01 7.03 -1.66
N ALA A 117 -21.22 6.56 -0.70
CA ALA A 117 -20.90 5.14 -0.57
C ALA A 117 -22.16 4.28 -0.42
N GLU A 118 -23.08 4.62 0.47
CA GLU A 118 -24.31 3.85 0.69
C GLU A 118 -25.24 3.86 -0.54
N GLN A 119 -25.33 4.99 -1.24
CA GLN A 119 -26.16 5.10 -2.45
C GLN A 119 -25.62 4.24 -3.58
N LEU A 120 -24.29 4.21 -3.74
CA LEU A 120 -23.64 3.50 -4.84
C LEU A 120 -23.45 2.02 -4.52
N GLY A 121 -23.21 1.67 -3.25
CA GLY A 121 -22.86 0.34 -2.77
C GLY A 121 -21.44 -0.06 -3.21
N ARG A 122 -21.22 -0.08 -4.52
CA ARG A 122 -19.99 -0.49 -5.20
C ARG A 122 -19.73 0.42 -6.39
N VAL A 123 -18.46 0.69 -6.70
CA VAL A 123 -18.06 1.44 -7.90
C VAL A 123 -16.91 0.75 -8.62
N ASN A 124 -16.79 1.02 -9.92
CA ASN A 124 -15.62 0.65 -10.70
C ASN A 124 -14.51 1.68 -10.44
N VAL A 125 -13.29 1.21 -10.22
CA VAL A 125 -12.10 2.02 -9.99
C VAL A 125 -10.96 1.57 -10.90
N THR A 126 -10.01 2.47 -11.10
CA THR A 126 -8.69 2.10 -11.57
C THR A 126 -7.77 1.99 -10.35
N ALA A 127 -7.18 0.82 -10.16
CA ALA A 127 -6.28 0.53 -9.06
C ALA A 127 -4.83 0.48 -9.54
N TYR A 128 -3.93 1.10 -8.78
CA TYR A 128 -2.49 1.11 -9.02
C TYR A 128 -1.78 0.69 -7.75
N GLN A 129 -0.88 -0.28 -7.84
CA GLN A 129 0.02 -0.55 -6.73
C GLN A 129 1.06 0.58 -6.65
N THR A 130 1.26 1.14 -5.46
CA THR A 130 2.16 2.28 -5.22
C THR A 130 3.14 2.00 -4.09
N GLU A 131 3.96 2.99 -3.73
CA GLU A 131 4.91 2.88 -2.63
C GLU A 131 4.17 2.89 -1.28
N LEU A 132 4.74 2.23 -0.28
CA LEU A 132 4.19 2.15 1.08
C LEU A 132 3.97 3.51 1.73
N LEU A 133 4.81 4.48 1.37
CA LEU A 133 4.73 5.84 1.88
C LEU A 133 3.42 6.53 1.49
N ASP A 134 2.85 6.21 0.34
CA ASP A 134 1.55 6.76 -0.11
C ASP A 134 0.39 6.30 0.79
N CYS A 135 0.57 5.19 1.51
CA CYS A 135 -0.35 4.69 2.53
C CYS A 135 0.04 5.14 3.95
N GLY A 136 1.07 5.97 4.10
CA GLY A 136 1.57 6.45 5.39
C GLY A 136 2.51 5.48 6.10
N VAL A 137 2.92 4.38 5.45
CA VAL A 137 3.85 3.41 6.02
C VAL A 137 5.28 3.82 5.66
N ALA A 138 6.04 4.30 6.65
CA ALA A 138 7.45 4.58 6.47
C ALA A 138 8.26 3.28 6.42
N SER A 139 8.97 3.04 5.32
CA SER A 139 10.00 2.01 5.24
C SER A 139 11.36 2.61 5.63
N GLU A 140 12.19 1.84 6.33
CA GLU A 140 13.60 2.20 6.53
C GLU A 140 14.27 2.41 5.16
N PRO A 141 14.90 3.58 4.90
CA PRO A 141 15.53 3.85 3.63
C PRO A 141 16.68 2.88 3.39
N THR A 142 16.76 2.33 2.18
CA THR A 142 17.88 1.49 1.79
C THR A 142 19.20 2.27 1.91
N GLU A 143 20.32 1.56 2.09
CA GLU A 143 21.66 2.18 2.11
C GLU A 143 21.89 3.10 0.88
N GLY A 144 21.35 2.73 -0.28
CA GLY A 144 21.39 3.54 -1.49
C GLY A 144 20.63 4.86 -1.37
N GLU A 145 19.41 4.84 -0.83
CA GLU A 145 18.60 6.04 -0.59
C GLU A 145 19.18 6.92 0.51
N ARG A 146 19.73 6.31 1.58
CA ARG A 146 20.41 7.03 2.66
C ARG A 146 21.61 7.83 2.15
N LYS A 147 22.34 7.28 1.18
CA LYS A 147 23.47 7.94 0.50
C LYS A 147 23.03 9.11 -0.41
N MET A 148 21.76 9.18 -0.81
CA MET A 148 21.22 10.30 -1.61
C MET A 148 20.72 11.46 -0.75
N VAL A 149 20.33 11.21 0.51
CA VAL A 149 19.83 12.24 1.45
C VAL A 149 20.97 13.01 2.12
N VAL A 150 22.11 12.37 2.34
CA VAL A 150 23.35 13.08 2.72
C VAL A 150 23.89 13.73 1.46
N GLY A 151 23.75 15.06 1.33
CA GLY A 151 24.07 15.86 0.14
C GLY A 151 25.53 15.86 -0.35
N GLY A 152 26.14 14.68 -0.51
CA GLY A 152 27.34 14.47 -1.27
C GLY A 152 26.96 14.12 -2.70
N ASN A 153 27.31 15.00 -3.64
CA ASN A 153 27.27 14.73 -5.07
C ASN A 153 27.79 13.30 -5.34
N TRP A 154 27.02 12.49 -6.07
CA TRP A 154 27.33 11.10 -6.42
C TRP A 154 28.76 10.89 -6.96
N TYR A 155 29.30 11.92 -7.63
CA TYR A 155 30.69 11.94 -8.08
C TYR A 155 31.68 11.80 -6.91
N SER A 156 31.48 12.54 -5.83
CA SER A 156 32.41 12.63 -4.70
C SER A 156 32.55 11.30 -3.95
N ASN A 157 31.45 10.59 -3.73
CA ASN A 157 31.48 9.31 -3.00
C ASN A 157 32.11 8.18 -3.84
N TRP A 158 31.91 8.19 -5.16
CA TRP A 158 32.60 7.25 -6.06
C TRP A 158 34.11 7.46 -6.07
N PHE A 159 34.59 8.71 -6.00
CA PHE A 159 36.02 9.01 -5.92
C PHE A 159 36.65 8.55 -4.60
N TYR A 160 35.94 8.63 -3.47
CA TYR A 160 36.45 8.12 -2.20
C TYR A 160 36.51 6.59 -2.17
N ASP A 161 35.46 5.90 -2.61
CA ASP A 161 35.39 4.43 -2.55
C ASP A 161 36.34 3.72 -3.52
N ASN A 162 36.86 4.41 -4.53
CA ASN A 162 37.67 3.81 -5.61
C ASN A 162 39.16 4.22 -5.56
N PHE A 163 39.55 5.12 -4.64
CA PHE A 163 40.92 5.64 -4.52
C PHE A 163 41.48 5.66 -3.08
N THR A 164 40.80 5.00 -2.13
CA THR A 164 41.37 4.57 -0.83
C THR A 164 41.28 3.07 -0.69
#